data_AF-A0A1B2EDY4-F1
#
_entry.id   AF-A0A1B2EDY4-F1
#
_cell.length_a   1.000
_cell.length_b   1.000
_cell.length_c   1.000
_cell.angle_alpha   90.00
_cell.angle_beta   90.00
_cell.angle_gamma   90.00
#
_symmetry.space_group_name_H-M   'P 1'
#
loop_
_entity.id
_entity.type
_entity.pdbx_description
1 polymer ?
#
loop_
_entity_poly.entity_id
_entity_poly.type
_entity_poly.pdbx_seq_one_letter_code
_entity_poly.pdbx_strand_id
1 'polypeptide(L)'
;MTITIKLTASSSNKGVSFNSYMKSYFKDFSFEGWPYILGGSGEFKGTQIVLLDNMNGRNTKTIVLDGRSIAYDLGKHVVSGSLTTVRLGTLGDSYKSSGEFAEDSAGRITNISAQVQMSGLAIAGTEFHSLVSGLMGGVGSSHKANPAVLNAALADEAHNLVGSSGSDTYTGTRFSDRITGNAGNDALLGANGNDRIKGDVGNDRLTGGAGADDLWGGAGADSFIFKAVAESTVKTAGRDTIFDFSAAQNDKIHLSSIDANALKGGNQAFEFIGTLAFSGQAGELRYEKKASDTYIYGDVNGDRVADLAIHLDDPVDLLRSYFVL
;
A
#
# COMPACT_ATOMS: atom_id res chain seq x y z
N MET A 1 5.58 13.96 5.92
CA MET A 1 5.10 14.30 4.55
C MET A 1 4.14 13.18 4.15
N THR A 2 3.58 13.14 2.94
CA THR A 2 2.81 11.96 2.49
C THR A 2 3.23 11.65 1.06
N ILE A 3 3.68 10.42 0.83
CA ILE A 3 4.04 9.92 -0.49
C ILE A 3 2.79 9.36 -1.14
N THR A 4 2.53 9.73 -2.39
CA THR A 4 1.43 9.13 -3.16
C THR A 4 1.96 7.98 -4.00
N ILE A 5 1.40 6.79 -3.79
CA ILE A 5 1.70 5.57 -4.53
C ILE A 5 0.50 5.25 -5.40
N LYS A 6 0.71 5.12 -6.71
CA LYS A 6 -0.32 4.76 -7.67
C LYS A 6 0.03 3.44 -8.35
N LEU A 7 -0.76 2.41 -8.11
CA LEU A 7 -0.66 1.11 -8.79
C LEU A 7 -1.39 1.26 -10.13
N THR A 8 -0.63 1.57 -11.18
CA THR A 8 -1.18 2.00 -12.47
C THR A 8 -1.12 0.86 -13.48
N ALA A 9 -1.78 -0.26 -13.24
CA ALA A 9 -2.03 -1.22 -14.32
C ALA A 9 -3.05 -0.62 -15.30
N SER A 10 -2.61 0.31 -16.15
CA SER A 10 -3.45 1.25 -16.93
C SER A 10 -4.37 0.63 -18.00
N SER A 11 -4.47 -0.69 -18.08
CA SER A 11 -5.45 -1.37 -18.94
C SER A 11 -5.59 -2.88 -18.64
N SER A 12 -5.16 -3.36 -17.48
CA SER A 12 -5.19 -4.81 -17.20
C SER A 12 -6.01 -5.13 -15.97
N ASN A 13 -6.93 -6.10 -16.08
CA ASN A 13 -7.64 -6.72 -14.96
C ASN A 13 -6.70 -7.58 -14.07
N LYS A 14 -5.38 -7.41 -14.18
CA LYS A 14 -4.37 -8.05 -13.35
C LYS A 14 -3.95 -7.05 -12.30
N GLY A 15 -4.33 -7.30 -11.04
CA GLY A 15 -3.87 -6.47 -9.94
C GLY A 15 -2.39 -6.68 -9.61
N VAL A 16 -1.91 -5.88 -8.68
CA VAL A 16 -0.51 -5.66 -8.34
C VAL A 16 -0.32 -5.87 -6.85
N SER A 17 0.62 -6.76 -6.48
CA SER A 17 1.14 -6.80 -5.11
C SER A 17 2.28 -5.78 -5.00
N PHE A 18 2.05 -4.60 -4.44
CA PHE A 18 3.04 -3.50 -4.42
C PHE A 18 4.36 -3.93 -3.79
N ASN A 19 4.33 -4.44 -2.54
CA ASN A 19 5.55 -4.78 -1.80
C ASN A 19 6.34 -5.90 -2.50
N SER A 20 5.64 -6.90 -3.07
CA SER A 20 6.24 -7.99 -3.85
C SER A 20 6.79 -7.50 -5.20
N TYR A 21 6.06 -6.58 -5.84
CA TYR A 21 6.46 -5.97 -7.10
C TYR A 21 7.74 -5.18 -6.92
N MET A 22 7.82 -4.28 -5.93
CA MET A 22 9.04 -3.51 -5.64
C MET A 22 10.24 -4.43 -5.43
N LYS A 23 10.09 -5.50 -4.63
CA LYS A 23 11.17 -6.47 -4.39
C LYS A 23 11.59 -7.22 -5.67
N SER A 24 10.63 -7.70 -6.45
CA SER A 24 10.91 -8.49 -7.66
C SER A 24 11.42 -7.64 -8.83
N TYR A 25 10.93 -6.40 -8.95
CA TYR A 25 11.27 -5.50 -10.04
C TYR A 25 12.77 -5.21 -10.07
N PHE A 26 13.35 -4.85 -8.92
CA PHE A 26 14.77 -4.51 -8.76
C PHE A 26 15.71 -5.72 -8.64
N LYS A 27 15.21 -6.90 -8.23
CA LYS A 27 16.06 -8.09 -7.99
C LYS A 27 16.93 -8.46 -9.19
N ASP A 28 16.36 -8.39 -10.38
CA ASP A 28 17.00 -8.79 -11.64
C ASP A 28 17.14 -7.61 -12.61
N PHE A 29 16.96 -6.36 -12.13
CA PHE A 29 17.17 -5.18 -12.96
C PHE A 29 18.66 -4.92 -13.11
N SER A 30 19.15 -4.97 -14.34
CA SER A 30 20.54 -4.69 -14.69
C SER A 30 20.58 -3.48 -15.62
N PHE A 31 21.13 -2.38 -15.12
CA PHE A 31 21.23 -1.17 -15.94
C PHE A 31 22.14 -1.40 -17.16
N GLU A 32 21.69 -0.96 -18.33
CA GLU A 32 22.44 -1.03 -19.59
C GLU A 32 22.65 0.36 -20.20
N GLY A 33 23.89 0.66 -20.60
CA GLY A 33 24.22 1.86 -21.38
C GLY A 33 24.43 3.13 -20.53
N TRP A 34 24.16 4.30 -21.13
CA TRP A 34 24.19 5.59 -20.43
C TRP A 34 22.77 6.04 -20.08
N PRO A 35 22.56 6.73 -18.94
CA PRO A 35 21.26 7.26 -18.59
C PRO A 35 20.84 8.35 -19.57
N TYR A 36 19.58 8.34 -20.00
CA TYR A 36 19.06 9.40 -20.87
C TYR A 36 18.52 10.54 -20.02
N ILE A 37 19.05 11.75 -20.21
CA ILE A 37 18.55 12.96 -19.55
C ILE A 37 17.68 13.72 -20.55
N LEU A 38 16.39 13.81 -20.25
CA LEU A 38 15.37 14.34 -21.17
C LEU A 38 14.67 15.59 -20.62
N GLY A 39 13.94 16.27 -21.49
CA GLY A 39 13.07 17.40 -21.17
C GLY A 39 13.79 18.63 -20.64
N GLY A 40 14.88 19.03 -21.30
CA GLY A 40 15.78 20.09 -20.82
C GLY A 40 16.48 20.91 -21.89
N SER A 41 17.41 21.77 -21.45
CA SER A 41 18.09 22.76 -22.29
C SER A 41 19.41 22.26 -22.91
N GLY A 42 19.74 20.98 -22.74
CA GLY A 42 20.97 20.39 -23.29
C GLY A 42 21.15 18.93 -22.86
N GLU A 43 22.13 18.26 -23.47
CA GLU A 43 22.35 16.81 -23.34
C GLU A 43 22.51 16.31 -21.89
N PHE A 44 23.12 17.10 -21.01
CA PHE A 44 23.33 16.74 -19.59
C PHE A 44 22.43 17.49 -18.62
N LYS A 45 21.38 18.16 -19.10
CA LYS A 45 20.48 18.98 -18.28
C LYS A 45 19.04 18.72 -18.66
N GLY A 46 18.18 18.49 -17.67
CA GLY A 46 16.76 18.33 -17.93
C GLY A 46 15.89 18.17 -16.70
N THR A 47 14.76 17.49 -16.90
CA THR A 47 13.75 17.25 -15.86
C THR A 47 13.44 15.78 -15.65
N GLN A 48 14.08 14.91 -16.43
CA GLN A 48 13.84 13.47 -16.38
C GLN A 48 15.14 12.69 -16.62
N ILE A 49 15.33 11.60 -15.86
CA ILE A 49 16.33 10.56 -16.17
C ILE A 49 15.59 9.28 -16.52
N VAL A 50 15.95 8.64 -17.63
CA VAL A 50 15.44 7.33 -18.04
C VAL A 50 16.56 6.31 -17.91
N LEU A 51 16.32 5.26 -17.12
CA LEU A 51 17.21 4.12 -16.95
C LEU A 51 16.55 2.89 -17.58
N LEU A 52 17.31 2.17 -18.39
CA LEU A 52 16.86 0.96 -19.07
C LEU A 52 17.56 -0.27 -18.48
N ASP A 53 16.81 -1.36 -18.35
CA ASP A 53 17.34 -2.70 -18.13
C ASP A 53 17.88 -3.27 -19.46
N ASN A 54 18.36 -4.53 -19.46
CA ASN A 54 18.76 -5.28 -20.65
C ASN A 54 17.75 -5.08 -21.79
N MET A 55 18.14 -4.39 -22.85
CA MET A 55 17.25 -3.90 -23.91
C MET A 55 16.61 -5.06 -24.68
N ASN A 56 15.39 -5.42 -24.29
CA ASN A 56 14.55 -6.48 -24.86
C ASN A 56 13.35 -5.89 -25.65
N GLY A 57 13.60 -4.85 -26.44
CA GLY A 57 12.58 -4.14 -27.20
C GLY A 57 11.49 -3.54 -26.30
N ARG A 58 10.21 -3.77 -26.62
CA ARG A 58 9.05 -3.22 -25.88
C ARG A 58 8.93 -3.73 -24.44
N ASN A 59 9.54 -4.87 -24.12
CA ASN A 59 9.49 -5.49 -22.79
C ASN A 59 10.64 -5.06 -21.87
N THR A 60 11.54 -4.19 -22.34
CA THR A 60 12.63 -3.62 -21.53
C THR A 60 12.05 -2.93 -20.30
N LYS A 61 12.46 -3.35 -19.10
CA LYS A 61 12.09 -2.64 -17.87
C LYS A 61 12.68 -1.24 -17.88
N THR A 62 11.97 -0.29 -17.31
CA THR A 62 12.34 1.13 -17.36
C THR A 62 12.09 1.77 -16.00
N ILE A 63 13.07 2.50 -15.51
CA ILE A 63 12.91 3.40 -14.37
C ILE A 63 12.94 4.81 -14.91
N VAL A 64 11.87 5.56 -14.69
CA VAL A 64 11.83 6.98 -15.02
C VAL A 64 11.86 7.80 -13.74
N LEU A 65 12.83 8.69 -13.64
CA LEU A 65 13.06 9.57 -12.51
C LEU A 65 12.72 11.00 -12.93
N ASP A 66 11.57 11.50 -12.50
CA ASP A 66 11.12 12.86 -12.78
C ASP A 66 11.52 13.82 -11.66
N GLY A 67 12.20 14.89 -12.02
CA GLY A 67 12.81 15.82 -11.08
C GLY A 67 12.85 17.27 -11.54
N ARG A 68 13.52 18.10 -10.74
CA ARG A 68 13.70 19.53 -10.98
C ARG A 68 15.18 19.85 -11.14
N SER A 69 15.51 20.63 -12.16
CA SER A 69 16.87 21.12 -12.43
C SER A 69 17.91 20.01 -12.44
N ILE A 70 17.62 18.89 -13.10
CA ILE A 70 18.53 17.76 -13.18
C ILE A 70 19.73 18.17 -14.03
N ALA A 71 20.93 17.97 -13.50
CA ALA A 71 22.16 18.18 -14.25
C ALA A 71 23.23 17.15 -13.89
N TYR A 72 23.94 16.65 -14.90
CA TYR A 72 25.13 15.82 -14.73
C TYR A 72 26.41 16.64 -14.97
N ASP A 73 27.31 16.63 -13.99
CA ASP A 73 28.63 17.24 -14.09
C ASP A 73 29.66 16.16 -14.46
N LEU A 74 30.17 16.22 -15.70
CA LEU A 74 31.18 15.28 -16.20
C LEU A 74 32.51 15.34 -15.43
N GLY A 75 32.92 16.52 -14.97
CA GLY A 75 34.22 16.67 -14.29
C GLY A 75 34.21 16.10 -12.88
N LYS A 76 33.03 16.09 -12.23
CA LYS A 76 32.85 15.56 -10.87
C LYS A 76 32.17 14.20 -10.83
N HIS A 77 31.60 13.76 -11.96
CA HIS A 77 30.69 12.61 -12.06
C HIS A 77 29.52 12.67 -11.07
N VAL A 78 28.94 13.86 -10.88
CA VAL A 78 27.85 14.09 -9.93
C VAL A 78 26.55 14.39 -10.66
N VAL A 79 25.45 13.80 -10.17
CA VAL A 79 24.09 14.17 -10.55
C VAL A 79 23.56 15.14 -9.51
N SER A 80 23.00 16.27 -9.95
CA SER A 80 22.41 17.30 -9.10
C SER A 80 20.94 17.55 -9.45
N GLY A 81 20.23 18.24 -8.57
CA GLY A 81 18.80 18.50 -8.68
C GLY A 81 18.00 17.84 -7.56
N SER A 82 16.71 17.63 -7.80
CA SER A 82 15.82 16.93 -6.87
C SER A 82 14.88 15.99 -7.60
N LEU A 83 14.64 14.81 -7.04
CA LEU A 83 13.68 13.82 -7.50
C LEU A 83 12.30 14.06 -6.86
N THR A 84 11.26 14.01 -7.69
CA THR A 84 9.87 14.23 -7.25
C THR A 84 8.95 13.06 -7.54
N THR A 85 9.26 12.26 -8.57
CA THR A 85 8.45 11.11 -8.96
C THR A 85 9.33 10.01 -9.55
N VAL A 86 9.00 8.76 -9.23
CA VAL A 86 9.60 7.56 -9.82
C VAL A 86 8.50 6.75 -10.49
N ARG A 87 8.72 6.34 -11.74
CA ARG A 87 7.82 5.44 -12.47
C ARG A 87 8.57 4.15 -12.82
N LEU A 88 7.98 3.01 -12.48
CA LEU A 88 8.50 1.68 -12.77
C LEU A 88 7.57 0.99 -13.77
N GLY A 89 8.12 0.44 -14.84
CA GLY A 89 7.33 -0.16 -15.90
C GLY A 89 8.16 -0.79 -17.01
N THR A 90 7.57 -0.91 -18.19
CA THR A 90 8.30 -1.28 -19.40
C THR A 90 8.17 -0.20 -20.46
N LEU A 91 9.07 -0.20 -21.44
CA LEU A 91 9.03 0.76 -22.54
C LEU A 91 7.73 0.68 -23.34
N GLY A 92 7.07 -0.48 -23.47
CA GLY A 92 5.87 -0.58 -24.29
C GLY A 92 6.12 -0.01 -25.70
N ASP A 93 5.31 0.95 -26.11
CA ASP A 93 5.40 1.62 -27.42
C ASP A 93 6.11 2.98 -27.34
N SER A 94 6.99 3.16 -26.34
CA SER A 94 7.75 4.40 -26.10
C SER A 94 8.79 4.72 -27.17
N TYR A 95 8.79 4.06 -28.33
CA TYR A 95 9.68 4.36 -29.46
C TYR A 95 8.90 4.89 -30.65
N LYS A 96 9.42 5.97 -31.23
CA LYS A 96 9.02 6.44 -32.56
C LYS A 96 9.57 5.49 -33.62
N SER A 97 9.02 5.56 -34.84
CA SER A 97 9.55 4.81 -35.99
C SER A 97 11.00 5.19 -36.34
N SER A 98 11.49 6.34 -35.87
CA SER A 98 12.89 6.78 -36.00
C SER A 98 13.86 6.08 -35.04
N GLY A 99 13.37 5.29 -34.07
CA GLY A 99 14.20 4.66 -33.04
C GLY A 99 14.46 5.55 -31.81
N GLU A 100 13.97 6.79 -31.80
CA GLU A 100 14.02 7.70 -30.65
C GLU A 100 12.84 7.48 -29.71
N PHE A 101 12.94 7.99 -28.48
CA PHE A 101 11.81 7.95 -27.56
C PHE A 101 10.62 8.78 -28.05
N ALA A 102 9.42 8.26 -27.81
CA ALA A 102 8.18 9.01 -27.89
C ALA A 102 8.14 10.00 -26.73
N GLU A 103 8.13 11.30 -27.04
CA GLU A 103 8.18 12.37 -26.05
C GLU A 103 6.97 13.30 -26.15
N ASP A 104 6.54 13.85 -25.01
CA ASP A 104 5.54 14.91 -24.96
C ASP A 104 6.10 16.27 -25.40
N SER A 105 5.27 17.31 -25.39
CA SER A 105 5.67 18.68 -25.74
C SER A 105 6.73 19.28 -24.79
N ALA A 106 6.95 18.66 -23.63
CA ALA A 106 7.99 19.04 -22.67
C ALA A 106 9.27 18.20 -22.83
N GLY A 107 9.34 17.33 -23.85
CA GLY A 107 10.48 16.45 -24.11
C GLY A 107 10.61 15.32 -23.10
N ARG A 108 9.50 14.87 -22.47
CA ARG A 108 9.51 13.76 -21.51
C ARG A 108 9.02 12.48 -22.15
N ILE A 109 9.62 11.35 -21.79
CA ILE A 109 9.20 10.03 -22.30
C ILE A 109 7.73 9.75 -21.98
N THR A 110 7.01 9.28 -22.98
CA THR A 110 5.59 8.92 -22.96
C THR A 110 5.39 7.46 -23.36
N ASN A 111 4.17 6.93 -23.21
CA ASN A 111 3.78 5.57 -23.61
C ASN A 111 4.53 4.44 -22.87
N ILE A 112 5.04 4.72 -21.68
CA ILE A 112 5.55 3.69 -20.78
C ILE A 112 4.39 2.91 -20.16
N SER A 113 4.51 1.59 -20.08
CA SER A 113 3.60 0.75 -19.29
C SER A 113 4.01 0.81 -17.82
N ALA A 114 3.86 1.98 -17.20
CA ALA A 114 4.19 2.18 -15.78
C ALA A 114 3.22 1.40 -14.91
N GLN A 115 3.69 0.39 -14.19
CA GLN A 115 2.86 -0.38 -13.26
C GLN A 115 2.81 0.27 -11.87
N VAL A 116 3.86 1.00 -11.49
CA VAL A 116 3.93 1.72 -10.21
C VAL A 116 4.45 3.13 -10.47
N GLN A 117 3.75 4.11 -9.92
CA GLN A 117 4.21 5.49 -9.82
C GLN A 117 4.27 5.89 -8.35
N MET A 118 5.40 6.43 -7.93
CA MET A 118 5.62 6.98 -6.59
C MET A 118 5.90 8.46 -6.75
N SER A 119 5.11 9.31 -6.11
CA SER A 119 5.15 10.76 -6.30
C SER A 119 5.08 11.51 -4.98
N GLY A 120 5.51 12.77 -5.00
CA GLY A 120 5.72 13.52 -3.77
C GLY A 120 6.99 13.05 -3.06
N LEU A 121 8.05 12.75 -3.80
CA LEU A 121 9.37 12.48 -3.23
C LEU A 121 10.13 13.81 -3.03
N ALA A 122 10.99 13.88 -2.01
CA ALA A 122 11.86 15.03 -1.73
C ALA A 122 13.33 14.63 -1.61
N ILE A 123 13.81 13.80 -2.52
CA ILE A 123 15.21 13.33 -2.53
C ILE A 123 16.05 14.33 -3.33
N ALA A 124 17.09 14.91 -2.74
CA ALA A 124 17.91 15.95 -3.37
C ALA A 124 19.39 15.85 -3.01
N GLY A 125 20.23 16.67 -3.66
CA GLY A 125 21.65 16.77 -3.32
C GLY A 125 22.39 15.43 -3.43
N THR A 126 23.18 15.08 -2.41
CA THR A 126 23.97 13.85 -2.38
C THR A 126 23.12 12.58 -2.37
N GLU A 127 21.90 12.63 -1.82
CA GLU A 127 20.98 11.49 -1.83
C GLU A 127 20.45 11.21 -3.23
N PHE A 128 20.14 12.26 -4.00
CA PHE A 128 19.70 12.09 -5.38
C PHE A 128 20.81 11.48 -6.24
N HIS A 129 22.05 11.97 -6.09
CA HIS A 129 23.21 11.34 -6.72
C HIS A 129 23.36 9.86 -6.32
N SER A 130 23.28 9.58 -5.01
CA SER A 130 23.43 8.21 -4.49
C SER A 130 22.35 7.28 -5.01
N LEU A 131 21.12 7.75 -5.14
CA LEU A 131 20.03 6.99 -5.74
C LEU A 131 20.33 6.66 -7.20
N VAL A 132 20.67 7.65 -8.03
CA VAL A 132 20.97 7.39 -9.46
C VAL A 132 22.15 6.44 -9.60
N SER A 133 23.21 6.66 -8.84
CA SER A 133 24.38 5.77 -8.80
C SER A 133 24.01 4.35 -8.38
N GLY A 134 23.21 4.19 -7.32
CA GLY A 134 22.75 2.88 -6.84
C GLY A 134 21.90 2.15 -7.87
N LEU A 135 20.96 2.85 -8.53
CA LEU A 135 20.13 2.27 -9.58
C LEU A 135 20.93 1.84 -10.82
N MET A 136 22.08 2.46 -11.07
CA MET A 136 23.01 2.08 -12.15
C MET A 136 23.99 0.96 -11.75
N GLY A 137 23.87 0.40 -10.55
CA GLY A 137 24.74 -0.67 -10.04
C GLY A 137 25.95 -0.21 -9.22
N GLY A 138 26.08 1.10 -9.00
CA GLY A 138 27.15 1.71 -8.21
C GLY A 138 28.53 1.61 -8.87
N VAL A 139 29.57 1.82 -8.08
CA VAL A 139 30.98 1.66 -8.51
C VAL A 139 31.38 0.18 -8.47
N GLY A 140 31.05 -0.56 -9.53
CA GLY A 140 31.43 -1.97 -9.70
C GLY A 140 30.79 -2.62 -10.93
N SER A 141 31.41 -3.70 -11.45
CA SER A 141 31.05 -4.30 -12.75
C SER A 141 29.73 -5.07 -12.79
N SER A 142 28.93 -5.11 -11.71
CA SER A 142 27.76 -5.98 -11.63
C SER A 142 26.51 -5.40 -12.31
N HIS A 143 26.45 -4.09 -12.56
CA HIS A 143 25.32 -3.38 -13.18
C HIS A 143 23.94 -3.60 -12.50
N LYS A 144 23.89 -4.23 -11.32
CA LYS A 144 22.64 -4.58 -10.64
C LYS A 144 22.07 -3.41 -9.85
N ALA A 145 20.83 -3.01 -10.14
CA ALA A 145 20.20 -1.88 -9.46
C ALA A 145 20.06 -2.12 -7.94
N ASN A 146 20.43 -1.11 -7.17
CA ASN A 146 20.20 -1.03 -5.73
C ASN A 146 19.34 0.20 -5.39
N PRO A 147 18.03 0.02 -5.12
CA PRO A 147 17.11 1.12 -4.84
C PRO A 147 17.10 1.55 -3.36
N ALA A 148 18.16 1.30 -2.58
CA ALA A 148 18.16 1.49 -1.13
C ALA A 148 17.66 2.88 -0.67
N VAL A 149 18.11 3.96 -1.32
CA VAL A 149 17.68 5.33 -0.98
C VAL A 149 16.18 5.53 -1.24
N LEU A 150 15.65 4.97 -2.33
CA LEU A 150 14.21 5.01 -2.61
C LEU A 150 13.43 4.20 -1.57
N ASN A 151 13.88 2.99 -1.24
CA ASN A 151 13.23 2.15 -0.23
C ASN A 151 13.20 2.83 1.15
N ALA A 152 14.29 3.50 1.53
CA ALA A 152 14.34 4.27 2.77
C ALA A 152 13.32 5.43 2.76
N ALA A 153 13.26 6.19 1.66
CA ALA A 153 12.29 7.29 1.54
C ALA A 153 10.83 6.82 1.65
N LEU A 154 10.52 5.63 1.13
CA LEU A 154 9.19 5.04 1.26
C LEU A 154 8.91 4.56 2.70
N ALA A 155 9.88 3.91 3.35
CA ALA A 155 9.66 3.33 4.67
C ALA A 155 9.49 4.36 5.82
N ASP A 156 9.83 5.63 5.57
CA ASP A 156 9.85 6.70 6.56
C ASP A 156 8.72 7.72 6.42
N GLU A 157 7.74 7.46 5.54
CA GLU A 157 6.62 8.37 5.30
C GLU A 157 5.28 7.64 5.34
N ALA A 158 4.22 8.40 5.63
CA ALA A 158 2.86 7.93 5.39
C ALA A 158 2.60 7.80 3.88
N HIS A 159 1.83 6.79 3.51
CA HIS A 159 1.49 6.48 2.14
C HIS A 159 0.03 6.80 1.82
N ASN A 160 -0.18 7.44 0.68
CA ASN A 160 -1.48 7.57 0.02
C ASN A 160 -1.48 6.62 -1.18
N LEU A 161 -1.95 5.38 -0.97
CA LEU A 161 -2.08 4.37 -1.99
C LEU A 161 -3.39 4.53 -2.76
N VAL A 162 -3.28 4.52 -4.09
CA VAL A 162 -4.38 4.30 -5.01
C VAL A 162 -4.11 3.03 -5.81
N GLY A 163 -4.98 2.04 -5.65
CA GLY A 163 -4.97 0.75 -6.35
C GLY A 163 -5.28 0.85 -7.84
N SER A 164 -5.23 -0.29 -8.49
CA SER A 164 -5.57 -0.52 -9.89
C SER A 164 -7.04 -0.92 -10.03
N SER A 165 -7.43 -1.54 -11.15
CA SER A 165 -8.78 -2.09 -11.35
C SER A 165 -8.83 -3.61 -11.25
N GLY A 166 -7.79 -4.25 -10.73
CA GLY A 166 -7.74 -5.68 -10.48
C GLY A 166 -7.22 -5.97 -9.09
N SER A 167 -7.32 -7.22 -8.65
CA SER A 167 -6.97 -7.67 -7.29
C SER A 167 -5.56 -7.30 -6.84
N ASP A 168 -5.47 -6.25 -6.03
CA ASP A 168 -4.23 -5.70 -5.51
C ASP A 168 -3.88 -6.26 -4.13
N THR A 169 -2.61 -6.15 -3.77
CA THR A 169 -2.17 -6.42 -2.40
C THR A 169 -1.21 -5.35 -1.95
N TYR A 170 -1.51 -4.78 -0.79
CA TYR A 170 -0.69 -3.73 -0.21
C TYR A 170 -0.57 -3.88 1.30
N THR A 171 0.65 -3.69 1.78
CA THR A 171 0.94 -3.51 3.20
C THR A 171 1.50 -2.11 3.40
N GLY A 172 0.81 -1.37 4.25
CA GLY A 172 1.13 -0.02 4.69
C GLY A 172 2.38 0.05 5.56
N THR A 173 2.51 1.17 6.24
CA THR A 173 3.69 1.60 6.95
C THR A 173 3.46 1.58 8.46
N ARG A 174 4.31 2.29 9.21
CA ARG A 174 4.12 2.50 10.65
C ARG A 174 3.43 3.83 10.96
N PHE A 175 2.95 4.51 9.92
CA PHE A 175 2.35 5.83 9.97
C PHE A 175 0.92 5.77 9.45
N SER A 176 0.14 6.81 9.73
CA SER A 176 -1.23 6.95 9.24
C SER A 176 -1.32 7.02 7.71
N ASP A 177 -1.64 5.89 7.11
CA ASP A 177 -1.79 5.69 5.68
C ASP A 177 -3.22 5.97 5.20
N ARG A 178 -3.34 6.23 3.90
CA ARG A 178 -4.60 6.29 3.16
C ARG A 178 -4.51 5.27 2.04
N ILE A 179 -5.40 4.28 2.07
CA ILE A 179 -5.36 3.13 1.19
C ILE A 179 -6.72 3.03 0.48
N THR A 180 -6.70 3.00 -0.84
CA THR A 180 -7.91 2.84 -1.67
C THR A 180 -7.66 1.76 -2.71
N GLY A 181 -8.43 0.66 -2.65
CA GLY A 181 -8.32 -0.49 -3.55
C GLY A 181 -8.85 -0.22 -4.97
N ASN A 182 -9.91 0.58 -5.09
CA ASN A 182 -10.69 0.84 -6.29
C ASN A 182 -11.55 -0.35 -6.74
N ALA A 183 -11.05 -1.22 -7.62
CA ALA A 183 -11.84 -2.32 -8.15
C ALA A 183 -11.01 -3.60 -8.16
N GLY A 184 -11.66 -4.74 -7.95
CA GLY A 184 -10.98 -6.02 -7.79
C GLY A 184 -11.19 -6.56 -6.39
N ASN A 185 -10.78 -7.80 -6.15
CA ASN A 185 -10.81 -8.35 -4.80
C ASN A 185 -9.46 -8.08 -4.15
N ASP A 186 -9.36 -7.07 -3.32
CA ASP A 186 -8.11 -6.53 -2.81
C ASP A 186 -7.75 -7.09 -1.42
N ALA A 187 -6.46 -7.07 -1.10
CA ALA A 187 -5.94 -7.41 0.21
C ALA A 187 -5.13 -6.24 0.77
N LEU A 188 -5.74 -5.50 1.69
CA LEU A 188 -5.26 -4.22 2.18
C LEU A 188 -4.96 -4.31 3.68
N LEU A 189 -3.70 -4.03 4.04
CA LEU A 189 -3.23 -3.99 5.43
C LEU A 189 -2.64 -2.61 5.73
N GLY A 190 -3.16 -1.91 6.74
CA GLY A 190 -2.64 -0.61 7.21
C GLY A 190 -1.32 -0.72 7.98
N ALA A 191 -1.21 -1.76 8.81
CA ALA A 191 -0.07 -2.12 9.66
C ALA A 191 -0.01 -1.37 11.00
N ASN A 192 0.73 -0.27 11.17
CA ASN A 192 0.61 0.53 12.39
C ASN A 192 0.28 1.98 12.04
N GLY A 193 -0.33 2.68 12.99
CA GLY A 193 -0.78 4.05 12.79
C GLY A 193 -2.28 4.10 12.66
N ASN A 194 -2.86 5.30 12.59
CA ASN A 194 -4.31 5.44 12.40
C ASN A 194 -4.58 5.53 10.90
N ASP A 195 -4.97 4.42 10.30
CA ASP A 195 -5.08 4.25 8.87
C ASP A 195 -6.50 4.52 8.37
N ARG A 196 -6.61 4.87 7.09
CA ARG A 196 -7.90 4.93 6.38
C ARG A 196 -7.87 3.98 5.20
N ILE A 197 -8.69 2.94 5.25
CA ILE A 197 -8.66 1.85 4.27
C ILE A 197 -10.03 1.72 3.60
N LYS A 198 -10.04 1.81 2.28
CA LYS A 198 -11.22 1.61 1.44
C LYS A 198 -10.99 0.48 0.45
N GLY A 199 -11.84 -0.54 0.47
CA GLY A 199 -11.87 -1.60 -0.54
C GLY A 199 -12.42 -1.08 -1.87
N ASP A 200 -13.54 -0.37 -1.80
CA ASP A 200 -14.34 0.11 -2.93
C ASP A 200 -15.10 -1.02 -3.63
N VAL A 201 -14.75 -1.47 -4.84
CA VAL A 201 -15.55 -2.44 -5.61
C VAL A 201 -14.90 -3.82 -5.66
N GLY A 202 -15.54 -4.81 -5.07
CA GLY A 202 -15.09 -6.19 -5.07
C GLY A 202 -15.27 -6.83 -3.70
N ASN A 203 -14.78 -8.06 -3.53
CA ASN A 203 -14.81 -8.75 -2.26
C ASN A 203 -13.45 -8.57 -1.57
N ASP A 204 -13.35 -7.57 -0.72
CA ASP A 204 -12.09 -7.07 -0.21
C ASP A 204 -11.74 -7.66 1.17
N ARG A 205 -10.44 -7.73 1.46
CA ARG A 205 -9.90 -8.11 2.76
C ARG A 205 -9.18 -6.92 3.37
N LEU A 206 -9.77 -6.38 4.43
CA LEU A 206 -9.27 -5.19 5.11
C LEU A 206 -8.74 -5.59 6.49
N THR A 207 -7.50 -5.21 6.78
CA THR A 207 -6.93 -5.28 8.13
C THR A 207 -6.39 -3.89 8.46
N GLY A 208 -6.93 -3.23 9.47
CA GLY A 208 -6.39 -1.96 9.97
C GLY A 208 -4.97 -2.17 10.49
N GLY A 209 -4.87 -2.91 11.58
CA GLY A 209 -3.61 -3.23 12.24
C GLY A 209 -3.61 -2.59 13.62
N ALA A 210 -2.46 -2.08 14.07
CA ALA A 210 -2.39 -1.39 15.35
C ALA A 210 -2.68 0.10 15.17
N GLY A 211 -3.76 0.60 15.77
CA GLY A 211 -4.14 1.99 15.61
C GLY A 211 -5.59 2.21 16.01
N ALA A 212 -6.11 3.39 15.70
CA ALA A 212 -7.54 3.56 15.52
C ALA A 212 -7.77 3.75 14.03
N ASP A 213 -8.24 2.69 13.37
CA ASP A 213 -8.35 2.63 11.92
C ASP A 213 -9.79 2.87 11.45
N ASP A 214 -9.92 3.59 10.34
CA ASP A 214 -11.18 3.81 9.65
C ASP A 214 -11.28 2.87 8.43
N LEU A 215 -12.27 1.98 8.42
CA LEU A 215 -12.42 0.93 7.42
C LEU A 215 -13.74 1.08 6.63
N TRP A 216 -13.66 1.02 5.30
CA TRP A 216 -14.79 0.96 4.38
C TRP A 216 -14.63 -0.24 3.44
N GLY A 217 -15.54 -1.20 3.50
CA GLY A 217 -15.56 -2.34 2.56
C GLY A 217 -15.96 -1.86 1.17
N GLY A 218 -17.11 -1.20 1.08
CA GLY A 218 -17.71 -0.71 -0.15
C GLY A 218 -18.70 -1.71 -0.76
N ALA A 219 -18.56 -1.93 -2.07
CA ALA A 219 -19.43 -2.74 -2.87
C ALA A 219 -18.88 -4.17 -3.05
N GLY A 220 -19.37 -5.11 -2.25
CA GLY A 220 -19.13 -6.54 -2.41
C GLY A 220 -19.22 -7.24 -1.07
N ALA A 221 -18.83 -8.51 -1.02
CA ALA A 221 -18.80 -9.27 0.23
C ALA A 221 -17.44 -9.10 0.90
N ASP A 222 -17.36 -8.15 1.83
CA ASP A 222 -16.09 -7.70 2.40
C ASP A 222 -15.75 -8.41 3.71
N SER A 223 -14.45 -8.48 4.01
CA SER A 223 -13.90 -9.14 5.18
C SER A 223 -13.05 -8.17 5.99
N PHE A 224 -13.56 -7.76 7.15
CA PHE A 224 -12.85 -6.94 8.13
C PHE A 224 -12.13 -7.85 9.13
N ILE A 225 -10.80 -7.85 9.13
CA ILE A 225 -9.98 -8.86 9.80
C ILE A 225 -9.24 -8.24 10.99
N PHE A 226 -9.40 -8.87 12.15
CA PHE A 226 -8.68 -8.55 13.38
C PHE A 226 -7.89 -9.78 13.83
N LYS A 227 -6.59 -9.62 14.05
CA LYS A 227 -5.64 -10.69 14.35
C LYS A 227 -5.17 -10.71 15.78
N ALA A 228 -5.32 -9.60 16.50
CA ALA A 228 -5.02 -9.52 17.92
C ALA A 228 -5.99 -8.58 18.63
N VAL A 229 -6.21 -8.80 19.92
CA VAL A 229 -6.99 -7.88 20.78
C VAL A 229 -6.44 -6.46 20.73
N ALA A 230 -5.11 -6.31 20.61
CA ALA A 230 -4.43 -5.02 20.56
C ALA A 230 -4.66 -4.22 19.26
N GLU A 231 -5.21 -4.85 18.21
CA GLU A 231 -5.52 -4.15 16.95
C GLU A 231 -6.75 -3.25 17.10
N SER A 232 -7.71 -3.59 17.98
CA SER A 232 -8.85 -2.72 18.27
C SER A 232 -9.27 -2.76 19.73
N THR A 233 -8.79 -1.77 20.47
CA THR A 233 -8.93 -1.65 21.91
C THR A 233 -10.29 -1.10 22.35
N VAL A 234 -10.64 -1.29 23.61
CA VAL A 234 -11.86 -0.67 24.20
C VAL A 234 -11.79 0.86 24.20
N LYS A 235 -10.59 1.43 24.31
CA LYS A 235 -10.38 2.88 24.34
C LYS A 235 -10.53 3.46 22.94
N THR A 236 -11.25 4.57 22.85
CA THR A 236 -11.49 5.32 21.60
C THR A 236 -10.21 5.65 20.83
N ALA A 237 -9.09 5.88 21.51
CA ALA A 237 -7.82 6.26 20.89
C ALA A 237 -7.14 5.14 20.07
N GLY A 238 -7.56 3.89 20.23
CA GLY A 238 -7.04 2.75 19.46
C GLY A 238 -8.14 1.76 19.15
N ARG A 239 -9.35 2.26 18.83
CA ARG A 239 -10.51 1.43 18.47
C ARG A 239 -10.83 1.66 17.01
N ASP A 240 -10.93 0.59 16.26
CA ASP A 240 -11.27 0.64 14.84
C ASP A 240 -12.76 0.90 14.64
N THR A 241 -13.05 1.58 13.53
CA THR A 241 -14.41 1.86 13.07
C THR A 241 -14.60 1.31 11.66
N ILE A 242 -15.64 0.50 11.49
CA ILE A 242 -16.15 0.08 10.18
C ILE A 242 -17.34 0.98 9.85
N PHE A 243 -17.26 1.66 8.71
CA PHE A 243 -18.19 2.73 8.37
C PHE A 243 -19.35 2.33 7.47
N ASP A 244 -19.32 1.14 6.86
CA ASP A 244 -20.29 0.73 5.85
C ASP A 244 -20.65 -0.76 5.91
N PHE A 245 -20.58 -1.36 7.11
CA PHE A 245 -20.85 -2.79 7.28
C PHE A 245 -22.23 -3.19 6.74
N SER A 246 -22.25 -4.11 5.76
CA SER A 246 -23.44 -4.50 5.02
C SER A 246 -23.74 -5.98 5.12
N ALA A 247 -24.71 -6.32 5.98
CA ALA A 247 -25.27 -7.66 6.04
C ALA A 247 -25.91 -8.10 4.70
N ALA A 248 -26.43 -7.15 3.92
CA ALA A 248 -27.06 -7.41 2.62
C ALA A 248 -26.05 -7.84 1.56
N GLN A 249 -24.81 -7.32 1.63
CA GLN A 249 -23.72 -7.70 0.74
C GLN A 249 -22.89 -8.88 1.28
N ASN A 250 -23.26 -9.40 2.46
CA ASN A 250 -22.63 -10.53 3.14
C ASN A 250 -21.23 -10.22 3.70
N ASP A 251 -21.05 -9.03 4.24
CA ASP A 251 -19.84 -8.66 4.96
C ASP A 251 -19.61 -9.54 6.19
N LYS A 252 -18.33 -9.69 6.55
CA LYS A 252 -17.86 -10.51 7.66
C LYS A 252 -16.84 -9.78 8.52
N ILE A 253 -16.96 -9.97 9.82
CA ILE A 253 -15.95 -9.62 10.80
C ILE A 253 -15.20 -10.90 11.19
N HIS A 254 -13.91 -10.93 10.89
CA HIS A 254 -13.03 -12.07 11.12
C HIS A 254 -12.25 -11.87 12.41
N LEU A 255 -12.53 -12.71 13.41
CA LEU A 255 -11.87 -12.72 14.72
C LEU A 255 -11.16 -14.06 15.00
N SER A 256 -11.21 -15.02 14.07
CA SER A 256 -10.66 -16.38 14.23
C SER A 256 -9.15 -16.45 14.46
N SER A 257 -8.43 -15.34 14.28
CA SER A 257 -7.00 -15.23 14.57
C SER A 257 -6.71 -14.81 16.02
N ILE A 258 -7.71 -14.32 16.74
CA ILE A 258 -7.61 -13.92 18.14
C ILE A 258 -7.92 -15.14 19.00
N ASP A 259 -6.99 -15.49 19.89
CA ASP A 259 -7.25 -16.48 20.93
C ASP A 259 -8.21 -15.90 21.96
N ALA A 260 -9.46 -16.39 21.93
CA ALA A 260 -10.52 -15.89 22.78
C ALA A 260 -10.38 -16.33 24.24
N ASN A 261 -9.42 -17.18 24.60
CA ASN A 261 -9.23 -17.60 26.00
C ASN A 261 -7.74 -17.71 26.36
N ALA A 262 -7.17 -16.60 26.81
CA ALA A 262 -5.75 -16.50 27.15
C ALA A 262 -5.31 -17.43 28.31
N LEU A 263 -6.25 -18.04 29.04
CA LEU A 263 -5.98 -18.95 30.15
C LEU A 263 -5.80 -20.41 29.70
N LYS A 264 -6.08 -20.72 28.44
CA LYS A 264 -5.97 -22.06 27.86
C LYS A 264 -4.96 -22.04 26.72
N GLY A 265 -4.26 -23.15 26.51
CA GLY A 265 -3.32 -23.26 25.39
C GLY A 265 -4.06 -23.50 24.07
N GLY A 266 -3.67 -22.79 23.01
CA GLY A 266 -4.19 -22.98 21.66
C GLY A 266 -4.73 -21.68 21.06
N ASN A 267 -5.67 -21.80 20.12
CA ASN A 267 -6.47 -20.67 19.62
C ASN A 267 -7.94 -21.01 19.79
N GLN A 268 -8.59 -20.44 20.81
CA GLN A 268 -10.00 -20.70 21.09
C GLN A 268 -10.88 -19.70 20.33
N ALA A 269 -11.95 -20.21 19.73
CA ALA A 269 -12.95 -19.37 19.09
C ALA A 269 -13.78 -18.62 20.13
N PHE A 270 -14.24 -17.41 19.77
CA PHE A 270 -15.23 -16.70 20.55
C PHE A 270 -16.59 -17.41 20.54
N GLU A 271 -17.32 -17.30 21.65
CA GLU A 271 -18.72 -17.65 21.79
C GLU A 271 -19.59 -16.38 21.65
N PHE A 272 -20.38 -16.28 20.59
CA PHE A 272 -21.28 -15.15 20.39
C PHE A 272 -22.54 -15.28 21.26
N ILE A 273 -22.68 -14.40 22.25
CA ILE A 273 -23.80 -14.38 23.20
C ILE A 273 -24.85 -13.31 22.88
N GLY A 274 -24.74 -12.64 21.73
CA GLY A 274 -25.67 -11.59 21.31
C GLY A 274 -25.56 -10.33 22.17
N THR A 275 -26.66 -9.91 22.80
CA THR A 275 -26.72 -8.69 23.62
C THR A 275 -26.58 -8.97 25.13
N LEU A 276 -26.47 -10.23 25.53
CA LEU A 276 -26.31 -10.63 26.92
C LEU A 276 -25.05 -10.01 27.53
N ALA A 277 -25.09 -9.71 28.83
CA ALA A 277 -23.91 -9.27 29.57
C ALA A 277 -22.93 -10.43 29.75
N PHE A 278 -21.63 -10.11 29.88
CA PHE A 278 -20.61 -11.11 30.15
C PHE A 278 -20.90 -11.88 31.44
N SER A 279 -20.91 -13.20 31.37
CA SER A 279 -21.17 -14.07 32.51
C SER A 279 -19.93 -14.24 33.41
N GLY A 280 -18.74 -13.96 32.84
CA GLY A 280 -17.43 -14.22 33.43
C GLY A 280 -16.77 -15.48 32.86
N GLN A 281 -17.25 -15.95 31.70
CA GLN A 281 -16.54 -16.96 30.92
C GLN A 281 -15.64 -16.26 29.92
N ALA A 282 -14.36 -16.63 29.91
CA ALA A 282 -13.42 -16.17 28.89
C ALA A 282 -13.82 -16.68 27.50
N GLY A 283 -13.79 -15.79 26.52
CA GLY A 283 -14.12 -16.03 25.13
C GLY A 283 -15.53 -15.61 24.74
N GLU A 284 -16.24 -14.88 25.60
CA GLU A 284 -17.55 -14.33 25.25
C GLU A 284 -17.41 -13.13 24.30
N LEU A 285 -18.24 -13.11 23.26
CA LEU A 285 -18.37 -12.03 22.29
C LEU A 285 -19.82 -11.53 22.29
N ARG A 286 -20.00 -10.23 22.49
CA ARG A 286 -21.31 -9.58 22.54
C ARG A 286 -21.32 -8.31 21.72
N TYR A 287 -22.50 -7.73 21.55
CA TYR A 287 -22.63 -6.38 20.99
C TYR A 287 -23.66 -5.53 21.74
N GLU A 288 -23.51 -4.22 21.60
CA GLU A 288 -24.43 -3.19 22.06
C GLU A 288 -24.80 -2.30 20.87
N LYS A 289 -26.08 -2.29 20.51
CA LYS A 289 -26.64 -1.38 19.51
C LYS A 289 -27.14 -0.11 20.18
N LYS A 290 -26.69 1.03 19.68
CA LYS A 290 -27.14 2.39 20.05
C LYS A 290 -27.99 2.98 18.93
N ALA A 291 -28.38 4.25 19.09
CA ALA A 291 -29.24 4.93 18.13
C ALA A 291 -28.58 5.10 16.74
N SER A 292 -27.27 5.38 16.71
CA SER A 292 -26.50 5.60 15.48
C SER A 292 -25.39 4.58 15.25
N ASP A 293 -25.01 3.83 16.29
CA ASP A 293 -23.78 3.04 16.29
C ASP A 293 -24.06 1.63 16.78
N THR A 294 -23.20 0.68 16.42
CA THR A 294 -23.11 -0.63 17.09
C THR A 294 -21.69 -0.87 17.58
N TYR A 295 -21.55 -1.35 18.82
CA TYR A 295 -20.26 -1.70 19.41
C TYR A 295 -20.20 -3.19 19.68
N ILE A 296 -19.14 -3.84 19.21
CA ILE A 296 -18.84 -5.26 19.46
C ILE A 296 -17.79 -5.31 20.57
N TYR A 297 -17.94 -6.23 21.52
CA TYR A 297 -17.04 -6.41 22.65
C TYR A 297 -16.67 -7.88 22.83
N GLY A 298 -15.38 -8.16 23.06
CA GLY A 298 -14.89 -9.48 23.43
C GLY A 298 -14.20 -9.45 24.80
N ASP A 299 -14.52 -10.41 25.66
CA ASP A 299 -13.84 -10.68 26.94
C ASP A 299 -13.02 -11.96 26.77
N VAL A 300 -11.69 -11.85 26.74
CA VAL A 300 -10.79 -12.99 26.51
C VAL A 300 -10.21 -13.58 27.80
N ASN A 301 -10.49 -12.95 28.94
CA ASN A 301 -9.87 -13.30 30.22
C ASN A 301 -10.90 -13.72 31.31
N GLY A 302 -12.20 -13.46 31.09
CA GLY A 302 -13.33 -13.86 31.92
C GLY A 302 -13.59 -12.95 33.12
N ASP A 303 -13.01 -11.75 33.17
CA ASP A 303 -13.19 -10.80 34.27
C ASP A 303 -14.47 -9.95 34.17
N ARG A 304 -15.29 -10.17 33.12
CA ARG A 304 -16.51 -9.41 32.77
C ARG A 304 -16.23 -8.00 32.24
N VAL A 305 -14.99 -7.71 31.89
CA VAL A 305 -14.57 -6.48 31.23
C VAL A 305 -14.19 -6.80 29.79
N ALA A 306 -14.55 -5.92 28.87
CA ALA A 306 -14.12 -6.09 27.49
C ALA A 306 -12.61 -5.89 27.38
N ASP A 307 -11.96 -6.74 26.60
CA ASP A 307 -10.55 -6.63 26.21
C ASP A 307 -10.42 -6.09 24.77
N LEU A 308 -11.36 -6.46 23.91
CA LEU A 308 -11.51 -6.03 22.51
C LEU A 308 -12.76 -5.16 22.38
N ALA A 309 -12.70 -4.11 21.55
CA ALA A 309 -13.92 -3.47 21.06
C ALA A 309 -13.80 -3.10 19.58
N ILE A 310 -14.89 -3.21 18.82
CA ILE A 310 -14.98 -2.76 17.42
C ILE A 310 -16.20 -1.87 17.28
N HIS A 311 -16.08 -0.76 16.58
CA HIS A 311 -17.19 0.15 16.31
C HIS A 311 -17.71 -0.03 14.88
N LEU A 312 -19.02 -0.11 14.73
CA LEU A 312 -19.72 0.03 13.46
C LEU A 312 -20.46 1.38 13.47
N ASP A 313 -20.20 2.23 12.48
CA ASP A 313 -20.83 3.55 12.30
C ASP A 313 -22.28 3.44 11.77
N ASP A 314 -23.01 2.42 12.23
CA ASP A 314 -24.39 2.17 11.87
C ASP A 314 -25.09 1.33 12.96
N PRO A 315 -26.41 1.53 13.17
CA PRO A 315 -27.17 0.78 14.16
C PRO A 315 -27.57 -0.61 13.63
N VAL A 316 -26.60 -1.53 13.56
CA VAL A 316 -26.77 -2.90 13.01
C VAL A 316 -27.17 -3.91 14.10
N ASP A 317 -28.18 -4.75 13.81
CA ASP A 317 -28.48 -5.94 14.61
C ASP A 317 -27.58 -7.10 14.17
N LEU A 318 -26.64 -7.51 15.03
CA LEU A 318 -25.63 -8.50 14.67
C LEU A 318 -26.06 -9.94 14.96
N LEU A 319 -25.77 -10.83 14.01
CA LEU A 319 -25.99 -12.28 14.09
C LEU A 319 -24.67 -13.03 14.12
N ARG A 320 -24.66 -14.23 14.71
CA ARG A 320 -23.49 -15.13 14.73
C ARG A 320 -22.90 -15.37 13.33
N SER A 321 -23.74 -15.40 12.29
CA SER A 321 -23.34 -15.62 10.90
C SER A 321 -22.55 -14.49 10.27
N TYR A 322 -22.48 -13.31 10.91
CA TYR A 322 -21.67 -12.18 10.46
C TYR A 322 -20.21 -12.28 10.93
N PHE A 323 -19.91 -13.26 11.77
CA PHE A 323 -18.59 -13.47 12.33
C PHE A 323 -17.93 -14.74 11.84
N VAL A 324 -16.64 -14.66 11.57
CA VAL A 324 -15.75 -15.81 11.46
C VAL A 324 -14.95 -15.91 12.75
N LEU A 325 -15.28 -16.91 13.58
CA LEU A 325 -14.75 -17.14 14.94
C LEU A 325 -13.99 -18.46 14.96
#